data_AF-A0A6B8RVX9-F1
#
_entry.id   AF-A0A6B8RVX9-F1
#
_cell.length_a   1.000
_cell.length_b   1.000
_cell.length_c   1.000
_cell.angle_alpha   90.00
_cell.angle_beta   90.00
_cell.angle_gamma   90.00
#
_symmetry.space_group_name_H-M   'P 1'
#
loop_
_entity.id
_entity.type
_entity.pdbx_description
1 polymer ?
#
loop_
_entity_poly.entity_id
_entity_poly.type
_entity_poly.pdbx_seq_one_letter_code
_entity_poly.pdbx_strand_id
1 'polypeptide(L)'
;MISIINVWKMHLRDKKSWFMMPWMIMMSSFLVNLVISFFTEDLYTGGLASFYIFVFVAGIITVTQTFPFAIGFSVRRIDFLLGTGLTVTLASIVNAVGLVLLAVAEHSWFNSWGTELHFFHIQYWSDGAVWEQLWISFMTLLQFFFLGFVTACIHRRFGRTGMYVFYIGFSVLFTILSFLCTSNNWWKPIFNWLGDQTAFDYSLWMIPLLACYGIIAYLLLRRATV
;
A
#
# COMPACT_ATOMS: atom_id res chain seq x y z
N MET A 1 -21.34 15.94 -14.44
CA MET A 1 -21.21 14.48 -14.27
C MET A 1 -20.08 13.85 -15.10
N ILE A 2 -19.47 14.58 -16.05
CA ILE A 2 -18.46 14.08 -17.02
C ILE A 2 -17.04 13.84 -16.41
N SER A 3 -16.81 14.11 -15.12
CA SER A 3 -15.44 14.28 -14.61
C SER A 3 -14.73 13.00 -14.13
N ILE A 4 -15.41 12.08 -13.44
CA ILE A 4 -14.77 10.92 -12.79
C ILE A 4 -14.25 9.91 -13.83
N ILE A 5 -15.07 9.63 -14.86
CA ILE A 5 -14.73 8.71 -15.95
C ILE A 5 -13.52 9.21 -16.75
N ASN A 6 -13.36 10.53 -16.89
CA ASN A 6 -12.22 11.10 -17.60
C ASN A 6 -10.92 10.96 -16.80
N VAL A 7 -10.97 11.09 -15.48
CA VAL A 7 -9.82 10.83 -14.60
C VAL A 7 -9.43 9.34 -14.64
N TRP A 8 -10.41 8.45 -14.62
CA TRP A 8 -10.15 7.01 -14.77
C TRP A 8 -9.49 6.68 -16.12
N LYS A 9 -10.01 7.23 -17.23
CA LYS A 9 -9.40 7.08 -18.56
C LYS A 9 -8.00 7.68 -18.65
N MET A 10 -7.73 8.77 -17.92
CA MET A 10 -6.40 9.39 -17.86
C MET A 10 -5.39 8.44 -17.22
N HIS A 11 -5.70 7.87 -16.05
CA HIS A 11 -4.82 6.90 -15.39
C HIS A 11 -4.60 5.63 -16.24
N LEU A 12 -5.67 5.15 -16.89
CA LEU A 12 -5.61 4.03 -17.81
C LEU A 12 -4.83 4.30 -19.10
N ARG A 13 -4.40 5.54 -19.36
CA ARG A 13 -3.54 5.83 -20.53
C ARG A 13 -2.10 5.39 -20.27
N ASP A 14 -1.67 5.36 -19.02
CA ASP A 14 -0.37 4.86 -18.60
C ASP A 14 -0.49 3.46 -17.94
N LYS A 15 -1.09 2.51 -18.68
CA LYS A 15 -1.26 1.13 -18.20
C LYS A 15 0.08 0.46 -17.86
N LYS A 16 1.12 0.80 -18.60
CA LYS A 16 2.45 0.17 -18.46
C LYS A 16 3.08 0.54 -17.12
N SER A 17 3.07 1.82 -16.75
CA SER A 17 3.66 2.25 -15.48
C SER A 17 2.88 1.72 -14.28
N TRP A 18 1.54 1.68 -14.36
CA TRP A 18 0.69 1.23 -13.26
C TRP A 18 0.67 -0.29 -13.05
N PHE A 19 0.71 -1.08 -14.14
CA PHE A 19 0.56 -2.53 -14.04
C PHE A 19 1.84 -3.31 -14.37
N MET A 20 2.69 -2.88 -15.30
CA MET A 20 3.89 -3.66 -15.64
C MET A 20 5.03 -3.43 -14.65
N MET A 21 5.27 -2.19 -14.24
CA MET A 21 6.41 -1.85 -13.37
C MET A 21 6.41 -2.55 -12.00
N PRO A 22 5.31 -2.57 -11.22
CA PRO A 22 5.32 -3.27 -9.93
C PRO A 22 5.64 -4.76 -10.07
N TRP A 23 5.06 -5.39 -11.10
CA TRP A 23 5.25 -6.80 -11.40
C TRP A 23 6.67 -7.12 -11.88
N MET A 24 7.26 -6.29 -12.73
CA MET A 24 8.65 -6.49 -13.17
C MET A 24 9.64 -6.39 -12.00
N ILE A 25 9.46 -5.41 -11.10
CA ILE A 25 10.33 -5.23 -9.93
C ILE A 25 10.19 -6.42 -9.00
N MET A 26 8.97 -6.82 -8.67
CA MET A 26 8.73 -7.99 -7.82
C MET A 26 9.26 -9.27 -8.45
N MET A 27 9.01 -9.50 -9.73
CA MET A 27 9.52 -10.70 -10.43
C MET A 27 11.05 -10.73 -10.50
N SER A 28 11.72 -9.58 -10.61
CA SER A 28 13.17 -9.52 -10.52
C SER A 28 13.68 -9.95 -9.14
N SER A 29 13.03 -9.49 -8.06
CA SER A 29 13.32 -9.91 -6.70
C SER A 29 13.03 -11.41 -6.49
N PHE A 30 11.92 -11.90 -7.03
CA PHE A 30 11.55 -13.31 -7.00
C PHE A 30 12.61 -14.19 -7.68
N LEU A 31 13.06 -13.82 -8.88
CA LEU A 31 14.09 -14.58 -9.60
C LEU A 31 15.40 -14.65 -8.82
N VAL A 32 15.83 -13.55 -8.19
CA VAL A 32 17.03 -13.54 -7.35
C VAL A 32 16.88 -14.49 -6.16
N ASN A 33 15.75 -14.43 -5.46
CA ASN A 33 15.51 -15.31 -4.30
C ASN A 33 15.34 -16.78 -4.71
N LEU A 34 14.77 -17.04 -5.89
CA LEU A 34 14.67 -18.38 -6.45
C LEU A 34 16.03 -18.97 -6.77
N VAL A 35 16.95 -18.19 -7.34
CA VAL A 35 18.33 -18.64 -7.56
C VAL A 35 19.03 -18.94 -6.22
N ILE A 36 18.84 -18.09 -5.21
CA ILE A 36 19.44 -18.30 -3.86
C ILE A 36 18.86 -19.56 -3.20
N SER A 37 17.57 -19.84 -3.37
CA SER A 37 16.89 -21.01 -2.80
C SER A 37 17.51 -22.35 -3.22
N PHE A 38 18.14 -22.44 -4.40
CA PHE A 38 18.87 -23.65 -4.80
C PHE A 38 20.13 -23.92 -3.96
N PHE A 39 20.61 -22.93 -3.20
CA PHE A 39 21.82 -23.02 -2.38
C PHE A 39 21.52 -22.94 -0.88
N THR A 40 20.27 -22.85 -0.46
CA THR A 40 19.88 -22.65 0.94
C THR A 40 18.54 -23.33 1.23
N GLU A 41 18.46 -24.04 2.35
CA GLU A 41 17.25 -24.71 2.84
C GLU A 41 16.34 -23.72 3.60
N ASP A 42 15.03 -23.93 3.57
CA ASP A 42 13.98 -23.12 4.25
C ASP A 42 14.14 -21.59 4.16
N LEU A 43 13.91 -21.04 2.96
CA LEU A 43 14.13 -19.61 2.70
C LEU A 43 12.81 -18.81 2.70
N TYR A 44 12.58 -18.06 3.79
CA TYR A 44 11.50 -17.07 3.88
C TYR A 44 11.95 -15.71 3.37
N THR A 45 11.24 -15.16 2.38
CA THR A 45 11.63 -13.87 1.79
C THR A 45 10.71 -12.73 2.18
N GLY A 46 11.30 -11.55 2.33
CA GLY A 46 10.57 -10.28 2.32
C GLY A 46 10.39 -9.70 0.91
N GLY A 47 10.63 -10.48 -0.15
CA GLY A 47 10.67 -9.98 -1.53
C GLY A 47 9.34 -9.38 -1.98
N LEU A 48 8.22 -9.88 -1.46
CA LEU A 48 6.88 -9.35 -1.67
C LEU A 48 6.72 -7.88 -1.19
N ALA A 49 7.48 -7.46 -0.18
CA ALA A 49 7.47 -6.08 0.32
C ALA A 49 7.83 -5.06 -0.79
N SER A 50 8.68 -5.46 -1.75
CA SER A 50 9.06 -4.61 -2.88
C SER A 50 7.85 -4.18 -3.71
N PHE A 51 6.86 -5.05 -3.88
CA PHE A 51 5.62 -4.75 -4.60
C PHE A 51 4.78 -3.70 -3.87
N TYR A 52 4.59 -3.87 -2.56
CA TYR A 52 3.84 -2.91 -1.75
C TYR A 52 4.53 -1.54 -1.66
N ILE A 53 5.86 -1.52 -1.55
CA ILE A 53 6.67 -0.29 -1.56
C ILE A 53 6.51 0.43 -2.91
N PHE A 54 6.51 -0.30 -4.03
CA PHE A 54 6.28 0.32 -5.33
C PHE A 54 4.90 0.98 -5.42
N VAL A 55 3.85 0.32 -4.90
CA VAL A 55 2.49 0.88 -4.88
C VAL A 55 2.41 2.15 -4.03
N PHE A 56 3.15 2.21 -2.91
CA PHE A 56 3.31 3.44 -2.14
C PHE A 56 3.97 4.56 -2.95
N VAL A 57 5.06 4.27 -3.66
CA VAL A 57 5.74 5.23 -4.54
C VAL A 57 4.81 5.68 -5.68
N ALA A 58 4.01 4.77 -6.25
CA ALA A 58 3.02 5.10 -7.26
C ALA A 58 1.98 6.09 -6.74
N GLY A 59 1.54 5.95 -5.47
CA GLY A 59 0.69 6.93 -4.78
C GLY A 59 1.29 8.34 -4.75
N ILE A 60 2.59 8.44 -4.46
CA ILE A 60 3.33 9.72 -4.44
C ILE A 60 3.40 10.35 -5.82
N ILE A 61 3.80 9.55 -6.81
CA ILE A 61 3.98 9.99 -8.20
C ILE A 61 2.64 10.48 -8.77
N THR A 62 1.55 9.78 -8.46
CA THR A 62 0.20 10.09 -8.94
C THR A 62 -0.16 11.54 -8.60
N VAL A 63 -0.06 11.97 -7.35
CA VAL A 63 -0.39 13.35 -6.96
C VAL A 63 0.57 14.37 -7.56
N THR A 64 1.85 14.02 -7.71
CA THR A 64 2.86 14.95 -8.22
C THR A 64 2.66 15.23 -9.70
N GLN A 65 2.41 14.18 -10.51
CA GLN A 65 2.36 14.26 -11.96
C GLN A 65 0.95 14.42 -12.53
N THR A 66 -0.04 13.71 -11.98
CA THR A 66 -1.40 13.67 -12.59
C THR A 66 -2.31 14.79 -12.11
N PHE A 67 -2.14 15.27 -10.87
CA PHE A 67 -2.96 16.35 -10.33
C PHE A 67 -2.80 17.70 -11.06
N PRO A 68 -1.59 18.22 -11.38
CA PRO A 68 -1.47 19.48 -12.12
C PRO A 68 -2.09 19.38 -13.51
N PHE A 69 -1.90 18.23 -14.17
CA PHE A 69 -2.51 17.94 -15.46
C PHE A 69 -4.04 17.95 -15.36
N ALA A 70 -4.62 17.26 -14.37
CA ALA A 70 -6.07 17.21 -14.18
C ALA A 70 -6.68 18.62 -13.95
N ILE A 71 -6.03 19.46 -13.13
CA ILE A 71 -6.47 20.84 -12.91
C ILE A 71 -6.38 21.66 -14.21
N GLY A 72 -5.36 21.45 -15.04
CA GLY A 72 -5.24 22.05 -16.37
C GLY A 72 -6.41 21.73 -17.31
N PHE A 73 -7.06 20.58 -17.15
CA PHE A 73 -8.29 20.19 -17.87
C PHE A 73 -9.58 20.64 -17.18
N SER A 74 -9.53 21.59 -16.24
CA SER A 74 -10.69 22.07 -15.47
C SER A 74 -11.42 20.99 -14.67
N VAL A 75 -10.72 19.91 -14.28
CA VAL A 75 -11.28 18.85 -13.43
C VAL A 75 -11.45 19.36 -12.00
N ARG A 76 -12.59 19.05 -11.36
CA ARG A 76 -12.80 19.41 -9.96
C ARG A 76 -11.92 18.55 -9.06
N ARG A 77 -11.39 19.14 -7.98
CA ARG A 77 -10.52 18.45 -7.00
C ARG A 77 -11.19 17.22 -6.37
N ILE A 78 -12.49 17.29 -6.09
CA ILE A 78 -13.27 16.15 -5.56
C ILE A 78 -13.41 15.03 -6.59
N ASP A 79 -13.63 15.38 -7.86
CA ASP A 79 -13.77 14.41 -8.94
C ASP A 79 -12.43 13.72 -9.23
N PHE A 80 -11.31 14.42 -9.07
CA PHE A 80 -9.97 13.84 -9.12
C PHE A 80 -9.74 12.82 -7.99
N LEU A 81 -10.11 13.17 -6.75
CA LEU A 81 -9.94 12.27 -5.60
C LEU A 81 -10.79 11.00 -5.77
N LEU A 82 -12.07 11.15 -6.12
CA LEU A 82 -12.98 10.02 -6.33
C LEU A 82 -12.56 9.16 -7.52
N GLY A 83 -12.16 9.78 -8.64
CA GLY A 83 -11.68 9.06 -9.83
C GLY A 83 -10.38 8.30 -9.58
N THR A 84 -9.45 8.91 -8.84
CA THR A 84 -8.20 8.23 -8.46
C THR A 84 -8.47 7.10 -7.47
N GLY A 85 -9.30 7.34 -6.45
CA GLY A 85 -9.71 6.32 -5.50
C GLY A 85 -10.33 5.11 -6.19
N LEU A 86 -11.29 5.32 -7.11
CA LEU A 86 -11.90 4.24 -7.88
C LEU A 86 -10.87 3.47 -8.72
N THR A 87 -9.97 4.19 -9.40
CA THR A 87 -8.93 3.56 -10.23
C THR A 87 -8.04 2.65 -9.40
N VAL A 88 -7.61 3.14 -8.24
CA VAL A 88 -6.72 2.43 -7.34
C VAL A 88 -7.43 1.24 -6.71
N THR A 89 -8.68 1.38 -6.31
CA THR A 89 -9.49 0.26 -5.81
C THR A 89 -9.56 -0.86 -6.84
N LEU A 90 -9.88 -0.55 -8.09
CA LEU A 90 -9.92 -1.55 -9.16
C LEU A 90 -8.54 -2.17 -9.43
N ALA A 91 -7.48 -1.36 -9.48
CA ALA A 91 -6.12 -1.84 -9.67
C ALA A 91 -5.67 -2.74 -8.50
N SER A 92 -5.98 -2.38 -7.26
CA SER A 92 -5.67 -3.18 -6.07
C SER A 92 -6.41 -4.51 -6.06
N ILE A 93 -7.66 -4.57 -6.52
CA ILE A 93 -8.39 -5.84 -6.67
C ILE A 93 -7.66 -6.76 -7.66
N VAL A 94 -7.31 -6.24 -8.85
CA VAL A 94 -6.63 -7.03 -9.89
C VAL A 94 -5.27 -7.52 -9.40
N ASN A 95 -4.50 -6.65 -8.75
CA ASN A 95 -3.18 -7.01 -8.20
C ASN A 95 -3.29 -8.00 -7.04
N ALA A 96 -4.25 -7.82 -6.12
CA ALA A 96 -4.48 -8.76 -5.02
C ALA A 96 -4.86 -10.16 -5.53
N VAL A 97 -5.73 -10.26 -6.54
CA VAL A 97 -6.05 -11.53 -7.19
C VAL A 97 -4.80 -12.16 -7.79
N GLY A 98 -3.98 -11.38 -8.50
CA GLY A 98 -2.72 -11.88 -9.05
C GLY A 98 -1.75 -12.41 -7.99
N LEU A 99 -1.59 -11.71 -6.87
CA LEU A 99 -0.72 -12.13 -5.76
C LEU A 99 -1.23 -13.42 -5.09
N VAL A 100 -2.54 -13.51 -4.83
CA VAL A 100 -3.13 -14.72 -4.23
C VAL A 100 -3.04 -15.91 -5.18
N LEU A 101 -3.24 -15.72 -6.48
CA LEU A 101 -3.05 -16.79 -7.46
C LEU A 101 -1.62 -17.34 -7.45
N LEU A 102 -0.61 -16.47 -7.29
CA LEU A 102 0.77 -16.90 -7.14
C LEU A 102 1.02 -17.61 -5.81
N ALA A 103 0.44 -17.13 -4.71
CA ALA A 103 0.54 -17.80 -3.41
C ALA A 103 -0.09 -19.19 -3.41
N VAL A 104 -1.26 -19.35 -4.04
CA VAL A 104 -1.92 -20.65 -4.23
C VAL A 104 -1.10 -21.54 -5.16
N ALA A 105 -0.54 -21.01 -6.24
CA ALA A 105 0.33 -21.78 -7.13
C ALA A 105 1.61 -22.27 -6.42
N GLU A 106 2.24 -21.43 -5.59
CA GLU A 106 3.40 -21.78 -4.77
C GLU A 106 3.10 -22.96 -3.85
N HIS A 107 1.98 -22.90 -3.12
CA HIS A 107 1.60 -23.91 -2.15
C HIS A 107 1.09 -25.20 -2.80
N SER A 108 0.18 -25.09 -3.77
CA SER A 108 -0.56 -26.25 -4.29
C SER A 108 0.06 -26.87 -5.54
N TRP A 109 0.75 -26.11 -6.39
CA TRP A 109 1.19 -26.60 -7.70
C TRP A 109 2.68 -26.90 -7.77
N PHE A 110 3.50 -26.13 -7.06
CA PHE A 110 4.95 -26.24 -7.18
C PHE A 110 5.66 -26.69 -5.91
N ASN A 111 4.94 -26.95 -4.80
CA ASN A 111 5.51 -27.35 -3.52
C ASN A 111 6.72 -26.46 -3.15
N SER A 112 6.47 -25.15 -3.05
CA SER A 112 7.50 -24.10 -2.80
C SER A 112 8.47 -23.85 -3.97
N TRP A 113 7.94 -23.86 -5.21
CA TRP A 113 8.70 -23.62 -6.46
C TRP A 113 9.74 -24.70 -6.80
N GLY A 114 9.53 -25.93 -6.33
CA GLY A 114 10.50 -27.03 -6.47
C GLY A 114 11.73 -26.89 -5.57
N THR A 115 11.68 -25.95 -4.63
CA THR A 115 12.68 -25.68 -3.58
C THR A 115 11.93 -25.44 -2.26
N GLU A 116 12.59 -25.12 -1.15
CA GLU A 116 11.93 -24.68 0.09
C GLU A 116 11.76 -23.14 0.14
N LEU A 117 11.44 -22.53 -1.02
CA LEU A 117 11.26 -21.09 -1.15
C LEU A 117 9.84 -20.66 -0.76
N HIS A 118 9.73 -19.83 0.26
CA HIS A 118 8.50 -19.17 0.67
C HIS A 118 8.54 -17.68 0.30
N PHE A 119 7.99 -17.34 -0.88
CA PHE A 119 7.99 -15.96 -1.39
C PHE A 119 6.61 -15.31 -1.31
N PHE A 120 5.59 -16.00 -1.82
CA PHE A 120 4.21 -15.53 -1.81
C PHE A 120 3.40 -16.14 -0.67
N HIS A 121 3.81 -17.30 -0.17
CA HIS A 121 3.15 -17.99 0.94
C HIS A 121 3.92 -17.77 2.25
N ILE A 122 3.52 -16.75 3.02
CA ILE A 122 4.09 -16.45 4.34
C ILE A 122 3.13 -16.98 5.39
N GLN A 123 3.60 -17.85 6.31
CA GLN A 123 2.74 -18.58 7.26
C GLN A 123 1.70 -17.69 7.98
N TYR A 124 2.10 -16.52 8.45
CA TYR A 124 1.21 -15.58 9.15
C TYR A 124 0.25 -14.83 8.21
N TRP A 125 0.64 -14.60 6.96
CA TRP A 125 -0.10 -13.80 5.98
C TRP A 125 -1.06 -14.66 5.14
N SER A 126 -0.71 -15.93 4.97
CA SER A 126 -1.47 -16.94 4.24
C SER A 126 -2.32 -17.82 5.17
N ASP A 127 -2.37 -17.50 6.47
CA ASP A 127 -3.21 -18.22 7.41
C ASP A 127 -4.69 -17.98 7.08
N GLY A 128 -5.47 -19.06 7.03
CA GLY A 128 -6.90 -19.03 6.74
C GLY A 128 -7.28 -19.21 5.26
N ALA A 129 -8.49 -18.74 4.92
CA ALA A 129 -9.10 -19.04 3.63
C ALA A 129 -8.58 -18.13 2.50
N VAL A 130 -8.66 -18.60 1.24
CA VAL A 130 -8.21 -17.83 0.06
C VAL A 130 -8.85 -16.44 -0.03
N TRP A 131 -10.09 -16.29 0.43
CA TRP A 131 -10.78 -15.00 0.45
C TRP A 131 -10.18 -14.03 1.50
N GLU A 132 -9.68 -14.54 2.63
CA GLU A 132 -9.01 -13.75 3.67
C GLU A 132 -7.67 -13.24 3.15
N GLN A 133 -6.89 -14.11 2.49
CA GLN A 133 -5.63 -13.71 1.85
C GLN A 133 -5.82 -12.62 0.79
N LEU A 134 -6.90 -12.73 -0.01
CA LEU A 134 -7.29 -11.71 -0.99
C LEU A 134 -7.61 -10.41 -0.30
N TRP A 135 -8.41 -10.45 0.76
CA TRP A 135 -8.80 -9.27 1.52
C TRP A 135 -7.59 -8.57 2.15
N ILE A 136 -6.69 -9.32 2.80
CA ILE A 136 -5.49 -8.76 3.43
C ILE A 136 -4.60 -8.12 2.35
N SER A 137 -4.37 -8.81 1.23
CA SER A 137 -3.57 -8.29 0.12
C SER A 137 -4.17 -7.01 -0.46
N PHE A 138 -5.48 -7.00 -0.70
CA PHE A 138 -6.23 -5.87 -1.21
C PHE A 138 -6.15 -4.65 -0.28
N MET A 139 -6.42 -4.85 1.02
CA MET A 139 -6.38 -3.78 2.02
C MET A 139 -4.97 -3.21 2.18
N THR A 140 -3.95 -4.07 2.19
CA THR A 140 -2.55 -3.63 2.27
C THR A 140 -2.17 -2.78 1.05
N LEU A 141 -2.55 -3.18 -0.17
CA LEU A 141 -2.28 -2.40 -1.37
C LEU A 141 -2.93 -1.02 -1.34
N LEU A 142 -4.21 -0.96 -0.94
CA LEU A 142 -4.92 0.31 -0.75
C LEU A 142 -4.22 1.20 0.27
N GLN A 143 -3.83 0.61 1.39
CA GLN A 143 -3.20 1.34 2.49
C GLN A 143 -1.88 1.99 2.07
N PHE A 144 -1.01 1.22 1.42
CA PHE A 144 0.27 1.72 0.91
C PHE A 144 0.06 2.81 -0.13
N PHE A 145 -0.88 2.62 -1.07
CA PHE A 145 -1.18 3.65 -2.07
C PHE A 145 -1.65 4.95 -1.42
N PHE A 146 -2.64 4.90 -0.53
CA PHE A 146 -3.21 6.09 0.09
C PHE A 146 -2.24 6.77 1.07
N LEU A 147 -1.36 6.01 1.72
CA LEU A 147 -0.25 6.57 2.51
C LEU A 147 0.68 7.41 1.61
N GLY A 148 1.08 6.88 0.46
CA GLY A 148 1.88 7.60 -0.53
C GLY A 148 1.13 8.81 -1.12
N PHE A 149 -0.16 8.66 -1.36
CA PHE A 149 -1.02 9.73 -1.85
C PHE A 149 -1.11 10.90 -0.86
N VAL A 150 -1.37 10.62 0.42
CA VAL A 150 -1.48 11.65 1.47
C VAL A 150 -0.16 12.37 1.69
N THR A 151 0.97 11.63 1.72
CA THR A 151 2.30 12.26 1.86
C THR A 151 2.60 13.23 0.71
N ALA A 152 2.25 12.86 -0.53
CA ALA A 152 2.38 13.77 -1.65
C ALA A 152 1.40 14.96 -1.60
N CYS A 153 0.18 14.78 -1.08
CA CYS A 153 -0.74 15.89 -0.83
C CYS A 153 -0.18 16.89 0.19
N ILE A 154 0.48 16.42 1.25
CA ILE A 154 1.13 17.27 2.26
C ILE A 154 2.25 18.08 1.61
N HIS A 155 3.16 17.40 0.90
CA HIS A 155 4.26 18.04 0.19
C HIS A 155 3.77 19.08 -0.82
N ARG A 156 2.69 18.77 -1.54
CA ARG A 156 2.12 19.70 -2.53
C ARG A 156 1.53 20.95 -1.89
N ARG A 157 0.92 20.82 -0.72
CA ARG A 157 0.26 21.95 -0.05
C ARG A 157 1.23 22.84 0.72
N PHE A 158 2.19 22.25 1.42
CA PHE A 158 3.06 22.98 2.34
C PHE A 158 4.53 22.98 1.90
N GLY A 159 4.82 22.45 0.72
CA GLY A 159 6.17 22.33 0.18
C GLY A 159 7.07 21.42 1.03
N ARG A 160 8.38 21.63 0.88
CA ARG A 160 9.42 20.92 1.64
C ARG A 160 9.32 21.21 3.14
N THR A 161 9.07 22.46 3.52
CA THR A 161 9.00 22.89 4.92
C THR A 161 7.89 22.18 5.68
N GLY A 162 6.69 22.05 5.10
CA GLY A 162 5.61 21.33 5.75
C GLY A 162 5.86 19.83 5.89
N MET A 163 6.62 19.24 4.97
CA MET A 163 7.03 17.84 5.08
C MET A 163 7.95 17.64 6.29
N TYR A 164 8.93 18.52 6.49
CA TYR A 164 9.80 18.48 7.67
C TYR A 164 9.01 18.71 8.96
N VAL A 165 8.14 19.73 9.01
CA VAL A 165 7.30 19.99 10.19
C VAL A 165 6.40 18.79 10.51
N PHE A 166 5.82 18.14 9.50
CA PHE A 166 4.99 16.95 9.68
C PHE A 166 5.79 15.80 10.29
N TYR A 167 6.95 15.45 9.72
CA TYR A 167 7.76 14.33 10.23
C TYR A 167 8.37 14.63 11.60
N ILE A 168 8.79 15.87 11.86
CA ILE A 168 9.27 16.29 13.18
C ILE A 168 8.12 16.20 14.20
N GLY A 169 6.95 16.74 13.88
CA GLY A 169 5.76 16.65 14.74
C GLY A 169 5.35 15.21 15.02
N PHE A 170 5.41 14.35 14.00
CA PHE A 170 5.17 12.91 14.15
C PHE A 170 6.22 12.26 15.06
N SER A 171 7.50 12.57 14.87
CA SER A 171 8.58 12.08 15.74
C SER A 171 8.38 12.50 17.20
N VAL A 172 8.02 13.77 17.45
CA VAL A 172 7.74 14.27 18.80
C VAL A 172 6.53 13.56 19.41
N LEU A 173 5.45 13.41 18.64
CA LEU A 173 4.24 12.69 19.08
C LEU A 173 4.55 11.25 19.48
N PHE A 174 5.29 10.51 18.64
CA PHE A 174 5.69 9.13 18.93
C PHE A 174 6.61 9.04 20.14
N THR A 175 7.48 10.03 20.34
CA THR A 175 8.34 10.09 21.53
C THR A 175 7.51 10.27 22.80
N ILE A 176 6.52 11.17 22.79
CA ILE A 176 5.62 11.39 23.93
C ILE A 176 4.79 10.12 24.21
N LEU A 177 4.23 9.50 23.18
CA LEU A 177 3.46 8.25 23.32
C LEU A 177 4.32 7.11 23.86
N SER A 178 5.53 6.94 23.35
CA SER A 178 6.50 5.95 23.83
C SER A 178 6.87 6.18 25.30
N PHE A 179 7.07 7.44 25.70
CA PHE A 179 7.32 7.81 27.09
C PHE A 179 6.13 7.47 28.01
N LEU A 180 4.90 7.76 27.58
CA LEU A 180 3.68 7.42 28.31
C LEU A 180 3.50 5.90 28.45
N CYS A 181 3.77 5.14 27.39
CA CYS A 181 3.69 3.68 27.41
C CYS A 181 4.72 3.08 28.36
N THR A 182 5.93 3.64 28.39
CA THR A 182 7.01 3.21 29.29
C THR A 182 6.70 3.56 30.74
N SER A 183 6.22 4.78 31.00
CA SER A 183 5.90 5.24 32.36
C SER A 183 4.75 4.44 32.99
N ASN A 184 3.76 4.03 32.19
CA ASN A 184 2.61 3.27 32.66
C ASN A 184 2.75 1.74 32.50
N ASN A 185 3.93 1.24 32.10
CA ASN A 185 4.18 -0.19 31.83
C ASN A 185 3.19 -0.84 30.83
N TRP A 186 2.70 -0.08 29.85
CA TRP A 186 1.70 -0.54 28.88
C TRP A 186 2.29 -1.43 27.77
N TRP A 187 3.61 -1.50 27.63
CA TRP A 187 4.27 -2.30 26.59
C TRP A 187 3.83 -3.76 26.60
N LYS A 188 3.80 -4.40 27.77
CA LYS A 188 3.45 -5.82 27.87
C LYS A 188 1.98 -6.08 27.48
N PRO A 189 0.99 -5.34 27.99
CA PRO A 189 -0.39 -5.40 27.48
C PRO A 189 -0.51 -5.17 25.97
N ILE A 190 0.21 -4.19 25.41
CA ILE A 190 0.17 -3.87 23.98
C ILE A 190 0.70 -5.04 23.16
N PHE A 191 1.86 -5.60 23.51
CA PHE A 191 2.44 -6.72 22.77
C PHE A 191 1.62 -8.01 22.90
N ASN A 192 1.02 -8.25 24.05
CA ASN A 192 0.10 -9.38 24.22
C ASN A 192 -1.12 -9.22 23.30
N TRP A 193 -1.77 -8.05 23.34
CA TRP A 193 -2.90 -7.76 22.46
C TRP A 193 -2.51 -7.89 20.99
N LEU A 194 -1.32 -7.42 20.59
CA LEU A 194 -0.83 -7.56 19.22
C LEU A 194 -0.57 -9.02 18.82
N GLY A 195 -0.08 -9.86 19.75
CA GLY A 195 0.16 -11.28 19.51
C GLY A 195 -1.12 -12.10 19.33
N ASP A 196 -2.22 -11.65 19.95
CA ASP A 196 -3.52 -12.35 19.93
C ASP A 196 -4.34 -12.10 18.65
N GLN A 197 -3.94 -11.13 17.82
CA GLN A 197 -4.68 -10.76 16.60
C GLN A 197 -4.16 -11.51 15.37
N THR A 198 -5.09 -11.94 14.52
CA THR A 198 -4.77 -12.53 13.22
C THR A 198 -4.44 -11.46 12.19
N ALA A 199 -3.75 -11.84 11.11
CA ALA A 199 -3.50 -10.93 9.98
C ALA A 199 -4.81 -10.39 9.38
N PHE A 200 -5.88 -11.18 9.42
CA PHE A 200 -7.21 -10.76 9.00
C PHE A 200 -7.77 -9.67 9.91
N ASP A 201 -7.69 -9.82 11.23
CA ASP A 201 -8.15 -8.80 12.18
C ASP A 201 -7.46 -7.45 11.93
N TYR A 202 -6.13 -7.47 11.72
CA TYR A 202 -5.38 -6.27 11.37
C TYR A 202 -5.85 -5.61 10.07
N SER A 203 -6.19 -6.40 9.06
CA SER A 203 -6.71 -5.88 7.80
C SER A 203 -8.06 -5.16 7.96
N LEU A 204 -8.89 -5.57 8.93
CA LEU A 204 -10.15 -4.88 9.26
C LEU A 204 -9.88 -3.55 9.96
N TRP A 205 -8.89 -3.48 10.85
CA TRP A 205 -8.46 -2.23 11.48
C TRP A 205 -7.90 -1.20 10.48
N MET A 206 -7.50 -1.62 9.27
CA MET A 206 -7.09 -0.71 8.21
C MET A 206 -8.26 0.06 7.58
N ILE A 207 -9.51 -0.42 7.66
CA ILE A 207 -10.68 0.26 7.08
C ILE A 207 -10.88 1.68 7.63
N PRO A 208 -10.96 1.91 8.96
CA PRO A 208 -11.09 3.26 9.49
C PRO A 208 -9.88 4.13 9.15
N LEU A 209 -8.68 3.56 9.09
CA LEU A 209 -7.46 4.29 8.75
C LEU A 209 -7.47 4.75 7.28
N LEU A 210 -7.98 3.92 6.37
CA LEU A 210 -8.21 4.28 4.97
C LEU A 210 -9.22 5.43 4.84
N ALA A 211 -10.31 5.39 5.62
CA ALA A 211 -11.28 6.49 5.67
C ALA A 211 -10.63 7.80 6.16
N CYS A 212 -9.77 7.72 7.19
CA CYS A 212 -8.98 8.86 7.65
C CYS A 212 -8.07 9.42 6.54
N TYR A 213 -7.38 8.58 5.77
CA TYR A 213 -6.59 9.03 4.63
C TYR A 213 -7.42 9.73 3.57
N GLY A 214 -8.59 9.20 3.23
CA GLY A 214 -9.51 9.86 2.28
C GLY A 214 -9.94 11.25 2.75
N ILE A 215 -10.29 11.39 4.04
CA ILE A 215 -10.66 12.68 4.63
C ILE A 215 -9.46 13.64 4.61
N ILE A 216 -8.28 13.21 5.07
CA ILE A 216 -7.07 14.03 5.08
C ILE A 216 -6.72 14.48 3.67
N ALA A 217 -6.73 13.56 2.70
CA ALA A 217 -6.49 13.87 1.29
C ALA A 217 -7.46 14.92 0.76
N TYR A 218 -8.77 14.79 1.04
CA TYR A 218 -9.77 15.78 0.67
C TYR A 218 -9.50 17.15 1.31
N LEU A 219 -9.22 17.18 2.62
CA LEU A 219 -8.94 18.41 3.37
C LEU A 219 -7.67 19.12 2.89
N LEU A 220 -6.66 18.36 2.45
CA LEU A 220 -5.42 18.87 1.90
C LEU A 220 -5.66 19.44 0.50
N LEU A 221 -6.27 18.67 -0.40
CA LEU A 221 -6.51 19.05 -1.79
C LEU A 221 -7.44 20.25 -1.91
N ARG A 222 -8.51 20.35 -1.09
CA ARG A 222 -9.48 21.47 -1.19
C ARG A 222 -8.84 22.86 -0.99
N ARG A 223 -7.69 22.95 -0.31
CA ARG A 223 -6.96 24.21 -0.10
C ARG A 223 -5.58 24.23 -0.80
N ALA A 224 -5.32 23.30 -1.72
CA ALA A 224 -4.09 23.31 -2.48
C ALA A 224 -4.14 24.45 -3.53
N THR A 225 -3.25 25.42 -3.37
CA THR A 225 -2.96 26.45 -4.37
C THR A 225 -2.17 25.83 -5.52
N VAL A 226 -2.49 26.24 -6.76
CA VAL A 226 -1.82 25.76 -7.98
C VAL A 226 -0.41 26.29 -8.03
#